data_AF-A0A485BYL2-F1
#
_entry.id   AF-A0A485BYL2-F1
#
_cell.length_a   1.000
_cell.length_b   1.000
_cell.length_c   1.000
_cell.angle_alpha   90.00
_cell.angle_beta   90.00
_cell.angle_gamma   90.00
#
_symmetry.space_group_name_H-M   'P 1'
#
loop_
_entity.id
_entity.type
_entity.pdbx_description
1 polymer ?
#
loop_
_entity_poly.entity_id
_entity_poly.type
_entity_poly.pdbx_seq_one_letter_code
_entity_poly.pdbx_strand_id
1 'polypeptide(L)'
;MMSINNFSRKFALSLLHYTPDDMLINPKDSKLKQQDIAKNFARMEREMAAMETETKQLENIYGTNNLKLAVIIGHIKKLLSNYSVLNWLVDNNPDYLAQLKKIAAIDSLPLCEDEELR
;
A
#
# COMPACT_ATOMS: atom_id res chain seq x y z
N MET A 1 -4.33 -18.14 1.66
CA MET A 1 -5.62 -17.43 1.86
C MET A 1 -5.73 -16.64 3.17
N MET A 2 -4.69 -16.54 4.02
CA MET A 2 -4.72 -15.70 5.24
C MET A 2 -3.84 -14.43 5.16
N SER A 3 -3.26 -14.12 4.00
CA SER A 3 -2.29 -13.02 3.90
C SER A 3 -2.89 -11.69 3.43
N ILE A 4 -4.19 -11.66 3.13
CA ILE A 4 -4.83 -10.49 2.53
C ILE A 4 -6.04 -10.19 3.41
N ASN A 5 -5.87 -9.28 4.37
CA ASN A 5 -6.90 -8.75 5.28
C ASN A 5 -8.01 -8.01 4.49
N ASN A 6 -8.67 -8.67 3.54
CA ASN A 6 -9.69 -8.08 2.68
C ASN A 6 -10.99 -8.88 2.78
N PHE A 7 -11.84 -8.46 3.71
CA PHE A 7 -13.14 -9.06 3.99
C PHE A 7 -14.25 -8.38 3.18
N SER A 8 -14.29 -8.62 1.87
CA SER A 8 -15.37 -8.10 1.02
C SER A 8 -16.70 -8.82 1.31
N ARG A 9 -17.82 -8.09 1.22
CA ARG A 9 -19.18 -8.66 1.32
C ARG A 9 -19.38 -9.82 0.34
N LYS A 10 -18.83 -9.73 -0.88
CA LYS A 10 -18.93 -10.80 -1.88
C LYS A 10 -18.15 -12.05 -1.45
N PHE A 11 -16.99 -11.85 -0.81
CA PHE A 11 -16.16 -12.93 -0.28
C PHE A 11 -16.83 -13.63 0.92
N ALA A 12 -17.41 -12.87 1.84
CA ALA A 12 -18.20 -13.42 2.94
C ALA A 12 -19.40 -14.23 2.44
N LEU A 13 -20.09 -13.74 1.39
CA LEU A 13 -21.16 -14.47 0.74
C LEU A 13 -20.65 -15.74 0.04
N SER A 14 -19.50 -15.71 -0.63
CA SER A 14 -18.93 -16.93 -1.23
C SER A 14 -18.52 -17.98 -0.20
N LEU A 15 -18.00 -17.57 0.96
CA LEU A 15 -17.70 -18.49 2.08
C LEU A 15 -18.98 -19.10 2.63
N LEU A 16 -20.01 -18.27 2.89
CA LEU A 16 -21.33 -18.74 3.34
C LEU A 16 -21.95 -19.74 2.36
N HIS A 17 -21.75 -19.56 1.06
CA HIS A 17 -22.24 -20.45 0.02
C HIS A 17 -21.40 -21.72 -0.18
N TYR A 18 -20.15 -21.75 0.29
CA TYR A 18 -19.28 -22.93 0.24
C TYR A 18 -19.42 -23.81 1.49
N THR A 19 -19.91 -23.23 2.59
CA THR A 19 -20.25 -23.98 3.80
C THR A 19 -21.25 -25.11 3.47
N PRO A 20 -20.93 -26.38 3.78
CA PRO A 20 -21.83 -27.51 3.55
C PRO A 20 -23.19 -27.29 4.21
N ASP A 21 -24.25 -27.83 3.60
CA ASP A 21 -25.62 -27.70 4.11
C ASP A 21 -25.76 -28.18 5.57
N ASP A 22 -24.94 -29.16 6.00
CA ASP A 22 -24.88 -29.67 7.38
C ASP A 22 -24.30 -28.66 8.40
N MET A 23 -23.57 -27.67 7.91
CA MET A 23 -22.99 -26.58 8.70
C MET A 23 -23.79 -25.27 8.54
N LEU A 24 -24.91 -25.29 7.81
CA LEU A 24 -25.79 -24.14 7.60
C LEU A 24 -27.04 -24.24 8.48
N ILE A 25 -27.34 -23.15 9.20
CA ILE A 25 -28.54 -23.04 10.05
C ILE A 25 -29.83 -23.12 9.20
N ASN A 26 -29.77 -22.79 7.90
CA ASN A 26 -30.91 -22.83 6.97
C ASN A 26 -30.49 -23.35 5.57
N PRO A 27 -30.66 -24.64 5.26
CA PRO A 27 -30.35 -25.20 3.95
C PRO A 27 -31.49 -24.90 2.95
N LYS A 28 -31.28 -23.99 1.99
CA LYS A 28 -32.24 -23.75 0.88
C LYS A 28 -31.57 -23.88 -0.50
N ASP A 29 -32.09 -24.83 -1.28
CA ASP A 29 -31.92 -25.08 -2.73
C ASP A 29 -30.50 -24.89 -3.29
N SER A 30 -29.68 -25.94 -3.12
CA SER A 30 -28.23 -25.97 -3.38
C SER A 30 -27.85 -26.27 -4.84
N LYS A 31 -28.74 -26.82 -5.68
CA LYS A 31 -28.36 -27.36 -7.00
C LYS A 31 -28.28 -26.35 -8.14
N LEU A 32 -29.20 -25.37 -8.21
CA LEU A 32 -29.19 -24.33 -9.25
C LEU A 32 -28.11 -23.27 -9.00
N LYS A 33 -27.68 -23.08 -7.76
CA LYS A 33 -26.65 -22.11 -7.39
C LYS A 33 -25.23 -22.56 -7.76
N GLN A 34 -24.96 -23.87 -7.80
CA GLN A 34 -23.59 -24.43 -7.89
C GLN A 34 -22.84 -24.06 -9.19
N GLN A 35 -23.55 -23.95 -10.32
CA GLN A 35 -22.93 -23.60 -11.60
C GLN A 35 -22.63 -22.09 -11.71
N ASP A 36 -23.52 -21.25 -11.19
CA ASP A 36 -23.25 -19.82 -11.02
C ASP A 36 -22.14 -19.57 -10.00
N ILE A 37 -22.01 -20.41 -8.98
CA ILE A 37 -20.96 -20.34 -7.95
C ILE A 37 -19.56 -20.53 -8.53
N ALA A 38 -19.32 -21.59 -9.31
CA ALA A 38 -17.99 -21.84 -9.89
C ALA A 38 -17.55 -20.69 -10.82
N LYS A 39 -18.49 -20.15 -11.60
CA LYS A 39 -18.25 -19.00 -12.48
C LYS A 39 -17.98 -17.72 -11.71
N ASN A 40 -18.72 -17.46 -10.63
CA ASN A 40 -18.54 -16.28 -9.79
C ASN A 40 -17.26 -16.35 -8.96
N PHE A 41 -16.89 -17.53 -8.47
CA PHE A 41 -15.63 -17.75 -7.75
C PHE A 41 -14.42 -17.59 -8.68
N ALA A 42 -14.44 -18.20 -9.88
CA ALA A 42 -13.38 -17.99 -10.86
C ALA A 42 -13.26 -16.52 -11.31
N ARG A 43 -14.37 -15.77 -11.32
CA ARG A 43 -14.34 -14.33 -11.57
C ARG A 43 -13.77 -13.56 -10.39
N MET A 44 -14.16 -13.93 -9.17
CA MET A 44 -13.64 -13.34 -7.94
C MET A 44 -12.14 -13.59 -7.77
N GLU A 45 -11.66 -14.79 -8.05
CA GLU A 45 -10.24 -15.15 -7.99
C GLU A 45 -9.42 -14.30 -8.98
N ARG A 46 -9.96 -14.05 -10.18
CA ARG A 46 -9.34 -13.11 -11.14
C ARG A 46 -9.39 -11.67 -10.68
N GLU A 47 -10.52 -11.20 -10.16
CA GLU A 47 -10.68 -9.85 -9.61
C GLU A 47 -9.71 -9.64 -8.42
N MET A 48 -9.57 -10.63 -7.55
CA MET A 48 -8.63 -10.61 -6.41
C MET A 48 -7.18 -10.65 -6.86
N ALA A 49 -6.82 -11.53 -7.82
CA ALA A 49 -5.47 -11.59 -8.36
C ALA A 49 -5.07 -10.26 -9.02
N ALA A 50 -5.99 -9.62 -9.75
CA ALA A 50 -5.75 -8.31 -10.34
C ALA A 50 -5.53 -7.23 -9.26
N MET A 51 -6.37 -7.17 -8.23
CA MET A 51 -6.20 -6.23 -7.11
C MET A 51 -4.91 -6.48 -6.32
N GLU A 52 -4.50 -7.74 -6.13
CA GLU A 52 -3.24 -8.10 -5.49
C GLU A 52 -2.04 -7.61 -6.32
N THR A 53 -2.11 -7.72 -7.65
CA THR A 53 -1.04 -7.19 -8.50
C THR A 53 -0.96 -5.66 -8.46
N GLU A 54 -2.10 -4.96 -8.40
CA GLU A 54 -2.15 -3.50 -8.33
C GLU A 54 -1.60 -2.99 -6.98
N THR A 55 -2.01 -3.62 -5.88
CA THR A 55 -1.51 -3.27 -4.53
C THR A 55 -0.01 -3.50 -4.39
N LYS A 56 0.52 -4.64 -4.89
CA LYS A 56 1.97 -4.90 -4.93
C LYS A 56 2.73 -3.91 -5.82
N GLN A 57 2.14 -3.48 -6.93
CA GLN A 57 2.73 -2.44 -7.77
C GLN A 57 2.83 -1.11 -7.03
N LEU A 58 1.78 -0.72 -6.32
CA LEU A 58 1.79 0.47 -5.46
C LEU A 58 2.89 0.33 -4.39
N GLU A 59 2.90 -0.75 -3.62
CA GLU A 59 3.93 -1.02 -2.60
C GLU A 59 5.36 -0.90 -3.14
N ASN A 60 5.65 -1.48 -4.31
CA ASN A 60 6.97 -1.42 -4.94
C ASN A 60 7.36 0.02 -5.36
N ILE A 61 6.41 0.76 -5.92
CA ILE A 61 6.59 2.17 -6.28
C ILE A 61 6.85 3.00 -5.00
N TYR A 62 6.09 2.76 -3.93
CA TYR A 62 6.28 3.43 -2.64
C TYR A 62 7.64 3.08 -2.02
N GLY A 63 8.06 1.81 -2.02
CA GLY A 63 9.36 1.39 -1.51
C GLY A 63 10.53 2.00 -2.29
N THR A 64 10.49 1.93 -3.62
CA THR A 64 11.54 2.49 -4.49
C THR A 64 11.63 4.02 -4.35
N ASN A 65 10.50 4.71 -4.27
CA ASN A 65 10.48 6.16 -4.13
C ASN A 65 10.95 6.61 -2.74
N ASN A 66 10.56 5.91 -1.67
CA ASN A 66 11.03 6.21 -0.32
C ASN A 66 12.55 6.08 -0.20
N LEU A 67 13.15 5.03 -0.78
CA LEU A 67 14.60 4.89 -0.79
C LEU A 67 15.28 6.04 -1.54
N LYS A 68 14.79 6.38 -2.74
CA LYS A 68 15.32 7.51 -3.53
C LYS A 68 15.23 8.82 -2.75
N LEU A 69 14.09 9.09 -2.11
CA LEU A 69 13.88 10.29 -1.30
C LEU A 69 14.80 10.33 -0.08
N ALA A 70 15.00 9.20 0.61
CA ALA A 70 15.94 9.12 1.73
C ALA A 70 17.37 9.44 1.31
N VAL A 71 17.81 8.92 0.15
CA VAL A 71 19.13 9.23 -0.43
C VAL A 71 19.23 10.71 -0.79
N ILE A 72 18.21 11.29 -1.43
CA ILE A 72 18.17 12.72 -1.79
C ILE A 72 18.24 13.60 -0.53
N ILE A 73 17.44 13.31 0.50
CA ILE A 73 17.46 14.05 1.77
C ILE A 73 18.85 13.96 2.42
N GLY A 74 19.46 12.77 2.45
CA GLY A 74 20.82 12.58 2.95
C GLY A 74 21.86 13.39 2.16
N HIS A 75 21.72 13.46 0.84
CA HIS A 75 22.58 14.26 -0.01
C HIS A 75 22.40 15.77 0.26
N ILE A 76 21.16 16.25 0.44
CA ILE A 76 20.88 17.64 0.80
C ILE A 76 21.48 17.98 2.17
N LYS A 77 21.34 17.11 3.17
CA LYS A 77 21.99 17.27 4.48
C LYS A 77 23.51 17.42 4.33
N LYS A 78 24.15 16.57 3.51
CA LYS A 78 25.59 16.66 3.20
C LYS A 78 25.93 17.96 2.47
N LEU A 79 25.12 18.38 1.51
CA LEU A 79 25.33 19.62 0.77
C LEU A 79 25.30 20.85 1.69
N LEU A 80 24.32 20.91 2.60
CA LEU A 80 24.18 22.00 3.57
C LEU A 80 25.24 21.98 4.67
N SER A 81 25.92 20.85 4.90
CA SER A 81 27.05 20.78 5.83
C SER A 81 28.31 21.47 5.31
N ASN A 82 28.39 21.73 3.99
CA ASN A 82 29.50 22.45 3.38
C ASN A 82 29.29 23.97 3.50
N TYR A 83 30.14 24.61 4.31
CA TYR A 83 30.06 26.06 4.58
C TYR A 83 30.19 26.92 3.32
N SER A 84 31.04 26.55 2.35
CA SER A 84 31.19 27.30 1.10
C SER A 84 29.92 27.28 0.26
N VAL A 85 29.25 26.12 0.19
CA VAL A 85 27.98 25.98 -0.53
C VAL A 85 26.86 26.73 0.18
N LEU A 86 26.84 26.66 1.51
CA LEU A 86 25.84 27.35 2.33
C LEU A 86 25.95 28.86 2.18
N ASN A 87 27.16 29.43 2.28
CA ASN A 87 27.37 30.87 2.06
C ASN A 87 26.98 31.30 0.65
N TRP A 88 27.38 30.54 -0.37
CA TRP A 88 26.99 30.85 -1.75
C TRP A 88 25.46 30.85 -1.92
N LEU A 89 24.74 29.93 -1.28
CA LEU A 89 23.28 29.87 -1.28
C LEU A 89 22.64 31.04 -0.54
N VAL A 90 23.23 31.51 0.57
CA VAL A 90 22.77 32.72 1.27
C VAL A 90 22.88 33.94 0.37
N ASP A 91 24.00 34.08 -0.34
CA ASP A 91 24.30 35.27 -1.14
C ASP A 91 23.52 35.31 -2.46
N ASN A 92 23.29 34.14 -3.09
CA ASN A 92 22.70 34.07 -4.43
C ASN A 92 21.21 33.71 -4.42
N ASN A 93 20.76 32.82 -3.49
CA ASN A 93 19.41 32.27 -3.53
C ASN A 93 18.90 31.86 -2.12
N PRO A 94 18.52 32.83 -1.27
CA PRO A 94 18.06 32.56 0.10
C PRO A 94 16.76 31.74 0.14
N ASP A 95 15.89 31.87 -0.86
CA ASP A 95 14.62 31.12 -0.94
C ASP A 95 14.86 29.61 -1.09
N TYR A 96 15.82 29.22 -1.93
CA TYR A 96 16.19 27.81 -2.08
C TYR A 96 16.84 27.27 -0.80
N LEU A 97 17.65 28.07 -0.10
CA LEU A 97 18.21 27.68 1.18
C LEU A 97 17.12 27.35 2.21
N ALA A 98 16.07 28.18 2.28
CA ALA A 98 14.95 27.95 3.19
C ALA A 98 14.23 26.63 2.88
N GLN A 99 14.02 26.30 1.60
CA GLN A 99 13.40 25.04 1.19
C GLN A 99 14.30 23.84 1.46
N LEU A 100 15.59 23.92 1.13
CA LEU A 100 16.56 22.85 1.38
C LEU A 100 16.71 22.56 2.88
N LYS A 101 16.67 23.59 3.73
CA LYS A 101 16.66 23.41 5.20
C LYS A 101 15.41 22.68 5.67
N LYS A 102 14.22 22.98 5.12
CA LYS A 102 12.99 22.26 5.44
C LYS A 102 13.07 20.79 5.02
N ILE A 103 13.60 20.50 3.83
CA ILE A 103 13.79 19.14 3.34
C ILE A 103 14.82 18.38 4.18
N ALA A 104 15.91 19.05 4.58
CA ALA A 104 16.92 18.47 5.46
C ALA A 104 16.41 18.23 6.89
N ALA A 105 15.33 18.88 7.34
CA ALA A 105 14.72 18.62 8.65
C ALA A 105 13.87 17.33 8.67
N ILE A 106 13.67 16.67 7.52
CA ILE A 106 12.98 15.39 7.45
C ILE A 106 13.94 14.30 7.96
N ASP A 107 13.70 13.82 9.18
CA ASP A 107 14.53 12.79 9.82
C ASP A 107 14.09 11.36 9.51
N SER A 108 12.79 11.17 9.28
CA SER A 108 12.23 9.93 8.76
C SER A 108 11.15 10.26 7.75
N LEU A 109 11.16 9.55 6.62
CA LEU A 109 9.97 9.49 5.78
C LEU A 109 8.96 8.62 6.50
N PRO A 110 7.66 8.92 6.41
CA PRO A 110 6.64 8.01 6.90
C PRO A 110 6.83 6.68 6.16
N LEU A 111 7.46 5.73 6.85
CA LEU A 111 7.26 4.34 6.54
C LEU A 111 5.76 4.12 6.78
N CYS A 112 5.12 3.37 5.90
CA CYS A 112 3.82 2.81 6.24
C CYS A 112 4.08 1.86 7.41
N GLU A 113 4.15 2.41 8.62
CA GLU A 113 3.85 1.64 9.81
C GLU A 113 2.36 1.38 9.65
N ASP A 114 2.06 0.16 9.24
CA ASP A 114 0.73 -0.38 9.33
C ASP A 114 0.21 -0.04 10.74
N GLU A 115 -0.76 0.87 10.82
CA GLU A 115 -1.63 0.95 12.00
C GLU A 115 -2.44 -0.36 12.03
N GLU A 116 -1.77 -1.46 12.38
CA GLU A 116 -2.44 -2.60 12.98
C GLU A 116 -2.79 -2.21 14.42
N LEU A 117 -4.11 -2.07 14.63
CA LEU A 117 -4.84 -2.23 15.90
C LEU A 117 -4.95 -0.99 16.81
N ARG A 118 -6.03 -0.22 16.59
CA ARG A 118 -7.00 0.09 17.65
C ARG A 118 -8.44 0.00 17.15
#